data_AF-A0A516GF92-F1
#
_entry.id   AF-A0A516GF92-F1
#
_cell.length_a   1.000
_cell.length_b   1.000
_cell.length_c   1.000
_cell.angle_alpha   90.00
_cell.angle_beta   90.00
_cell.angle_gamma   90.00
#
_symmetry.space_group_name_H-M   'P 1'
#
loop_
_entity.id
_entity.type
_entity.pdbx_description
1 polymer ?
#
loop_
_entity_poly.entity_id
_entity_poly.type
_entity_poly.pdbx_seq_one_letter_code
_entity_poly.pdbx_strand_id
1 'polypeptide(L)'
;MMGCGSPSDVGLQRWQSIACTPPTQDTVMIGNERFPARTLPHSSEIAGGQPMSTGAGLLRFDGVLRRRARLAARMGRSAVTPSMYPTSSIARAFWFDGIANFGDGLTPWLLQRAGVIPVHSKAGAADLVGVGSILEMLPSEFAGYVWGAGSLHGQPLALPEAQFLAVRGELTRELVDAPGDPALGDPGILVSHFLPRPPLRWRVGIVPHHFHEDDTLWDRLAIAAGPAVRVIDVRRGPTAVLRDIARCAAIVSTSLHGLITADAYGIPAVWTRRAPDLWGGRFKFDDYESVLTPGRTRMVDVDDDVDLDAIVRFADTVDAQTVQQRQRGLLRALATADLPRLNPLTAPAHVLSRR
;
A
#
# COMPACT_ATOMS: atom_id res chain seq x y z
N MET A 1 39.72 -23.38 74.54
CA MET A 1 40.49 -22.20 74.08
C MET A 1 39.53 -21.26 73.37
N MET A 2 39.70 -19.95 73.64
CA MET A 2 39.00 -18.76 73.11
C MET A 2 38.91 -18.77 71.57
N GLY A 3 38.04 -18.07 70.84
CA GLY A 3 36.97 -17.08 71.06
C GLY A 3 36.36 -16.76 69.67
N CYS A 4 35.07 -16.42 69.56
CA CYS A 4 34.51 -15.06 69.38
C CYS A 4 34.07 -14.72 67.94
N GLY A 5 32.80 -14.29 67.78
CA GLY A 5 32.41 -13.28 66.79
C GLY A 5 31.31 -13.62 65.76
N SER A 6 30.05 -13.59 66.17
CA SER A 6 28.91 -13.15 65.33
C SER A 6 28.69 -11.63 65.57
N PRO A 7 28.00 -10.82 64.73
CA PRO A 7 26.53 -10.94 64.64
C PRO A 7 25.83 -10.40 63.35
N SER A 8 24.58 -10.87 63.18
CA SER A 8 23.35 -10.12 62.86
C SER A 8 23.23 -9.15 61.65
N ASP A 9 22.11 -9.36 60.93
CA ASP A 9 21.02 -8.42 60.69
C ASP A 9 20.78 -7.78 59.30
N VAL A 10 19.46 -7.61 59.08
CA VAL A 10 18.71 -6.76 58.13
C VAL A 10 18.48 -7.35 56.73
N GLY A 11 17.25 -7.58 56.22
CA GLY A 11 15.91 -7.28 56.72
C GLY A 11 14.91 -7.38 55.56
N LEU A 12 13.98 -8.33 55.64
CA LEU A 12 12.70 -8.31 54.95
C LEU A 12 11.80 -7.24 55.59
N GLN A 13 11.11 -6.43 54.78
CA GLN A 13 9.84 -5.71 55.02
C GLN A 13 9.65 -4.75 53.82
N ARG A 14 8.48 -4.44 53.24
CA ARG A 14 7.08 -4.52 53.64
C ARG A 14 6.22 -4.38 52.37
N TRP A 15 5.16 -5.17 52.28
CA TRP A 15 3.96 -4.81 51.53
C TRP A 15 3.15 -3.81 52.36
N GLN A 16 2.81 -2.65 51.80
CA GLN A 16 1.65 -1.87 52.24
C GLN A 16 0.89 -1.35 51.02
N SER A 17 -0.39 -1.70 51.05
CA SER A 17 -1.53 -1.29 50.25
C SER A 17 -1.72 0.22 50.11
N ILE A 18 -2.04 0.70 48.91
CA ILE A 18 -2.85 1.91 48.70
C ILE A 18 -3.91 1.61 47.65
N ALA A 19 -5.16 1.85 48.03
CA ALA A 19 -6.36 1.70 47.21
C ALA A 19 -6.68 2.98 46.42
N CYS A 20 -7.27 2.76 45.24
CA CYS A 20 -8.10 3.57 44.35
C CYS A 20 -8.33 5.08 44.61
N THR A 21 -8.04 5.87 43.57
CA THR A 21 -8.91 6.95 43.06
C THR A 21 -8.72 7.06 41.53
N PRO A 22 -9.79 7.21 40.71
CA PRO A 22 -9.72 7.04 39.26
C PRO A 22 -9.32 8.35 38.55
N PRO A 23 -8.59 8.30 37.41
CA PRO A 23 -8.47 9.47 36.55
C PRO A 23 -9.70 9.59 35.67
N THR A 24 -10.32 10.76 35.75
CA THR A 24 -11.38 11.29 34.91
C THR A 24 -11.01 11.30 33.43
N GLN A 25 -11.90 10.73 32.62
CA GLN A 25 -12.31 11.07 31.24
C GLN A 25 -11.26 11.73 30.32
N ASP A 26 -10.73 10.96 29.36
CA ASP A 26 -10.80 11.21 27.91
C ASP A 26 -10.00 10.13 27.15
N THR A 27 -10.68 9.08 26.70
CA THR A 27 -10.12 8.00 25.86
C THR A 27 -10.97 7.87 24.59
N VAL A 28 -10.33 7.64 23.44
CA VAL A 28 -11.02 7.44 22.15
C VAL A 28 -11.05 5.94 21.85
N MET A 29 -12.22 5.43 21.45
CA MET A 29 -12.42 4.06 21.01
C MET A 29 -12.16 3.94 19.50
N ILE A 30 -11.30 3.02 19.09
CA ILE A 30 -11.17 2.59 17.69
C ILE A 30 -11.28 1.06 17.69
N GLY A 31 -12.37 0.52 17.14
CA GLY A 31 -12.67 -0.91 17.24
C GLY A 31 -12.90 -1.34 18.70
N ASN A 32 -12.31 -2.48 19.10
CA ASN A 32 -12.48 -3.06 20.45
C ASN A 32 -11.40 -2.63 21.47
N GLU A 33 -10.55 -1.64 21.16
CA GLU A 33 -9.45 -1.21 22.04
C GLU A 33 -9.53 0.27 22.44
N ARG A 34 -8.95 0.61 23.60
CA ARG A 34 -8.93 1.96 24.21
C ARG A 34 -7.55 2.61 24.08
N PHE A 35 -7.52 3.88 23.65
CA PHE A 35 -6.29 4.68 23.54
C PHE A 35 -6.35 6.00 24.33
N PRO A 36 -5.23 6.47 24.91
CA PRO A 36 -5.14 7.76 25.61
C PRO A 36 -5.02 8.95 24.64
N ALA A 37 -5.76 10.03 24.91
CA ALA A 37 -5.75 11.25 24.12
C ALA A 37 -4.74 12.28 24.66
N ARG A 38 -3.63 12.54 23.95
CA ARG A 38 -2.98 13.87 23.80
C ARG A 38 -1.61 13.80 23.11
N THR A 39 -1.50 14.46 21.96
CA THR A 39 -0.40 15.37 21.58
C THR A 39 -0.93 16.27 20.46
N LEU A 40 -1.63 17.34 20.83
CA LEU A 40 -1.83 18.52 19.99
C LEU A 40 -1.45 19.75 20.85
N PRO A 41 -0.72 20.75 20.29
CA PRO A 41 -0.28 21.89 21.07
C PRO A 41 -1.44 22.81 21.44
N HIS A 42 -1.41 23.30 22.68
CA HIS A 42 -2.36 24.27 23.23
C HIS A 42 -2.29 25.61 22.47
N SER A 43 -3.43 26.07 21.97
CA SER A 43 -3.65 27.41 21.46
C SER A 43 -4.40 28.26 22.50
N SER A 44 -3.78 29.34 22.97
CA SER A 44 -4.48 30.45 23.60
C SER A 44 -3.83 31.78 23.20
N GLU A 45 -4.69 32.72 22.81
CA GLU A 45 -4.49 34.17 22.62
C GLU A 45 -3.89 34.66 21.29
N ILE A 46 -4.74 35.14 20.38
CA ILE A 46 -5.06 36.58 20.20
C ILE A 46 -6.20 36.70 19.16
N ALA A 47 -7.08 37.68 19.41
CA ALA A 47 -8.38 37.91 18.82
C ALA A 47 -8.41 38.27 17.32
N GLY A 48 -9.52 37.89 16.66
CA GLY A 48 -10.01 38.53 15.43
C GLY A 48 -10.26 37.58 14.26
N GLY A 49 -11.47 37.01 14.15
CA GLY A 49 -11.88 36.26 12.95
C GLY A 49 -13.14 35.42 13.15
N GLN A 50 -14.05 35.48 12.19
CA GLN A 50 -15.40 34.88 12.18
C GLN A 50 -15.46 33.36 12.39
N PRO A 51 -16.63 32.78 12.77
CA PRO A 51 -16.73 31.39 13.19
C PRO A 51 -16.49 30.44 12.00
N MET A 52 -15.40 29.68 12.08
CA MET A 52 -15.14 28.54 11.21
C MET A 52 -16.10 27.40 11.54
N SER A 53 -16.80 26.93 10.52
CA SER A 53 -17.73 25.80 10.55
C SER A 53 -17.11 24.57 11.20
N THR A 54 -17.72 24.11 12.27
CA THR A 54 -17.57 22.77 12.82
C THR A 54 -18.13 21.74 11.83
N GLY A 55 -17.37 20.68 11.54
CA GLY A 55 -17.90 19.47 10.90
C GLY A 55 -17.43 19.20 9.47
N ALA A 56 -16.15 18.91 9.28
CA ALA A 56 -15.71 18.12 8.13
C ALA A 56 -15.50 16.68 8.60
N GLY A 57 -16.55 15.86 8.49
CA GLY A 57 -16.44 14.42 8.61
C GLY A 57 -15.41 13.88 7.63
N LEU A 58 -14.73 12.81 8.03
CA LEU A 58 -13.81 12.01 7.22
C LEU A 58 -14.56 11.52 5.96
N LEU A 59 -14.56 12.34 4.90
CA LEU A 59 -15.26 12.08 3.64
C LEU A 59 -14.52 10.96 2.91
N ARG A 60 -15.16 9.79 2.78
CA ARG A 60 -14.69 8.71 1.90
C ARG A 60 -14.43 9.29 0.51
N PHE A 61 -13.19 9.19 0.05
CA PHE A 61 -12.71 9.74 -1.23
C PHE A 61 -13.54 9.27 -2.44
N ASP A 62 -14.19 8.10 -2.34
CA ASP A 62 -15.05 7.52 -3.37
C ASP A 62 -16.48 7.22 -2.87
N GLY A 63 -17.41 8.17 -3.05
CA GLY A 63 -18.83 7.96 -2.76
C GLY A 63 -19.51 6.97 -3.71
N VAL A 64 -20.65 6.39 -3.28
CA VAL A 64 -21.42 5.38 -4.05
C VAL A 64 -21.70 5.80 -5.49
N LEU A 65 -22.06 7.07 -5.71
CA LEU A 65 -22.30 7.63 -7.05
C LEU A 65 -21.06 7.61 -7.93
N ARG A 66 -19.89 7.98 -7.40
CA ARG A 66 -18.62 7.95 -8.13
C ARG A 66 -18.22 6.52 -8.49
N ARG A 67 -18.39 5.57 -7.56
CA ARG A 67 -18.15 4.14 -7.82
C ARG A 67 -19.03 3.61 -8.97
N ARG A 68 -20.33 3.94 -8.97
CA ARG A 68 -21.26 3.57 -10.05
C ARG A 68 -20.88 4.18 -11.39
N ALA A 69 -20.54 5.48 -11.42
CA ALA A 69 -20.11 6.15 -12.64
C ALA A 69 -18.81 5.53 -13.20
N ARG A 70 -17.83 5.21 -12.33
CA ARG A 70 -16.59 4.53 -12.73
C ARG A 70 -16.84 3.14 -13.28
N LEU A 71 -17.76 2.38 -12.67
CA LEU A 71 -18.16 1.06 -13.17
C LEU A 71 -18.82 1.16 -14.55
N ALA A 72 -19.78 2.08 -14.74
CA ALA A 72 -20.41 2.30 -16.04
C ALA A 72 -19.37 2.66 -17.11
N ALA A 73 -18.41 3.53 -16.79
CA ALA A 73 -17.31 3.87 -17.70
C ALA A 73 -16.39 2.68 -18.01
N ARG A 74 -16.16 1.77 -17.06
CA ARG A 74 -15.39 0.53 -17.27
C ARG A 74 -16.14 -0.43 -18.21
N MET A 75 -17.42 -0.67 -17.95
CA MET A 75 -18.26 -1.50 -18.81
C MET A 75 -18.34 -0.93 -20.24
N GLY A 76 -18.56 0.37 -20.38
CA GLY A 76 -18.59 1.05 -21.68
C GLY A 76 -17.28 0.90 -22.45
N ARG A 77 -16.12 1.07 -21.78
CA ARG A 77 -14.80 0.83 -22.39
C ARG A 77 -14.60 -0.62 -22.84
N SER A 78 -14.98 -1.59 -22.02
CA SER A 78 -14.87 -3.01 -22.39
C SER A 78 -15.73 -3.36 -23.60
N ALA A 79 -16.96 -2.81 -23.68
CA ALA A 79 -17.88 -3.10 -24.77
C ALA A 79 -17.40 -2.58 -26.14
N VAL A 80 -16.60 -1.50 -26.16
CA VAL A 80 -16.07 -0.90 -27.40
C VAL A 80 -14.63 -1.32 -27.72
N THR A 81 -14.01 -2.16 -26.89
CA THR A 81 -12.63 -2.62 -27.10
C THR A 81 -12.64 -4.06 -27.65
N PRO A 82 -12.26 -4.29 -28.92
CA PRO A 82 -12.40 -5.62 -29.56
C PRO A 82 -11.65 -6.75 -28.84
N SER A 83 -10.52 -6.46 -28.18
CA SER A 83 -9.78 -7.48 -27.42
C SER A 83 -10.45 -7.86 -26.08
N MET A 84 -11.43 -7.06 -25.63
CA MET A 84 -12.14 -7.26 -24.36
C MET A 84 -13.57 -7.76 -24.57
N TYR A 85 -14.18 -7.59 -25.74
CA TYR A 85 -15.53 -8.06 -26.01
C TYR A 85 -15.53 -9.17 -27.07
N PRO A 86 -16.26 -10.30 -26.87
CA PRO A 86 -17.10 -10.68 -25.73
C PRO A 86 -16.32 -11.48 -24.65
N THR A 87 -15.00 -11.40 -24.67
CA THR A 87 -14.11 -12.28 -23.89
C THR A 87 -13.89 -11.85 -22.44
N SER A 88 -14.32 -10.64 -22.05
CA SER A 88 -14.08 -10.12 -20.69
C SER A 88 -14.72 -10.97 -19.62
N SER A 89 -13.98 -11.22 -18.54
CA SER A 89 -14.55 -11.65 -17.27
C SER A 89 -14.96 -10.45 -16.42
N ILE A 90 -15.80 -10.67 -15.41
CA ILE A 90 -16.16 -9.68 -14.40
C ILE A 90 -15.82 -10.23 -13.02
N ALA A 91 -15.31 -9.39 -12.13
CA ALA A 91 -14.95 -9.78 -10.77
C ALA A 91 -15.39 -8.73 -9.77
N ARG A 92 -16.01 -9.15 -8.65
CA ARG A 92 -16.08 -8.29 -7.47
C ARG A 92 -14.68 -8.24 -6.88
N ALA A 93 -14.02 -7.11 -7.03
CA ALA A 93 -12.65 -6.93 -6.57
C ALA A 93 -12.59 -5.98 -5.38
N PHE A 94 -11.76 -6.33 -4.39
CA PHE A 94 -11.44 -5.43 -3.31
C PHE A 94 -10.10 -4.73 -3.59
N TRP A 95 -10.11 -3.42 -3.40
CA TRP A 95 -8.93 -2.57 -3.31
C TRP A 95 -9.24 -1.45 -2.33
N PHE A 96 -8.21 -0.94 -1.65
CA PHE A 96 -8.35 0.15 -0.72
C PHE A 96 -8.69 1.45 -1.47
N ASP A 97 -9.68 2.20 -1.01
CA ASP A 97 -10.07 3.48 -1.61
C ASP A 97 -10.44 4.54 -0.55
N GLY A 98 -10.00 4.31 0.70
CA GLY A 98 -10.25 5.21 1.81
C GLY A 98 -9.49 6.52 1.70
N ILE A 99 -8.28 6.47 1.12
CA ILE A 99 -7.38 7.61 0.93
C ILE A 99 -6.95 7.63 -0.54
N ALA A 100 -6.79 8.83 -1.11
CA ALA A 100 -6.27 8.98 -2.46
C ALA A 100 -4.82 8.49 -2.54
N ASN A 101 -4.59 7.39 -3.23
CA ASN A 101 -3.26 6.89 -3.54
C ASN A 101 -3.29 6.14 -4.87
N PHE A 102 -2.36 6.45 -5.77
CA PHE A 102 -2.33 5.85 -7.10
C PHE A 102 -2.10 4.34 -7.05
N GLY A 103 -1.32 3.88 -6.06
CA GLY A 103 -0.97 2.48 -5.83
C GLY A 103 -2.19 1.62 -5.51
N ASP A 104 -3.04 2.09 -4.59
CA ASP A 104 -4.28 1.40 -4.24
C ASP A 104 -5.29 1.41 -5.41
N GLY A 105 -5.13 2.35 -6.34
CA GLY A 105 -5.86 2.41 -7.61
C GLY A 105 -5.35 1.45 -8.69
N LEU A 106 -4.26 0.69 -8.47
CA LEU A 106 -3.66 -0.17 -9.48
C LEU A 106 -4.45 -1.45 -9.73
N THR A 107 -5.07 -2.07 -8.71
CA THR A 107 -5.92 -3.26 -8.89
C THR A 107 -6.98 -3.05 -9.99
N PRO A 108 -7.86 -2.04 -9.90
CA PRO A 108 -8.85 -1.83 -10.96
C PRO A 108 -8.23 -1.31 -12.28
N TRP A 109 -7.05 -0.69 -12.23
CA TRP A 109 -6.36 -0.21 -13.43
C TRP A 109 -5.78 -1.36 -14.25
N LEU A 110 -5.21 -2.36 -13.57
CA LEU A 110 -4.56 -3.55 -14.14
C LEU A 110 -5.58 -4.58 -14.61
N LEU A 111 -6.53 -4.95 -13.76
CA LEU A 111 -7.56 -5.94 -14.11
C LEU A 111 -8.29 -5.56 -15.39
N GLN A 112 -8.71 -4.28 -15.49
CA GLN A 112 -9.38 -3.77 -16.68
C GLN A 112 -8.56 -3.97 -17.96
N ARG A 113 -7.24 -3.83 -17.88
CA ARG A 113 -6.32 -3.98 -19.02
C ARG A 113 -5.97 -5.44 -19.31
N ALA A 114 -6.05 -6.29 -18.30
CA ALA A 114 -5.94 -7.74 -18.43
C ALA A 114 -7.25 -8.41 -18.90
N GLY A 115 -8.30 -7.64 -19.22
CA GLY A 115 -9.58 -8.17 -19.71
C GLY A 115 -10.55 -8.60 -18.61
N VAL A 116 -10.32 -8.19 -17.36
CA VAL A 116 -11.22 -8.43 -16.23
C VAL A 116 -11.87 -7.11 -15.82
N ILE A 117 -13.19 -7.02 -15.84
CA ILE A 117 -13.93 -5.83 -15.42
C ILE A 117 -14.04 -5.84 -13.88
N PRO A 118 -13.39 -4.91 -13.17
CA PRO A 118 -13.40 -4.88 -11.71
C PRO A 118 -14.58 -4.06 -11.18
N VAL A 119 -15.40 -4.70 -10.35
CA VAL A 119 -16.49 -4.11 -9.57
C VAL A 119 -16.02 -3.95 -8.14
N HIS A 120 -16.03 -2.74 -7.58
CA HIS A 120 -15.59 -2.57 -6.19
C HIS A 120 -16.56 -3.26 -5.23
N SER A 121 -16.02 -4.06 -4.31
CA SER A 121 -16.76 -4.68 -3.22
C SER A 121 -16.11 -4.42 -1.86
N LYS A 122 -16.78 -4.83 -0.79
CA LYS A 122 -16.13 -4.99 0.52
C LYS A 122 -15.21 -6.22 0.49
N ALA A 123 -14.18 -6.24 1.34
CA ALA A 123 -13.22 -7.33 1.45
C ALA A 123 -13.89 -8.72 1.54
N GLY A 124 -14.79 -8.93 2.51
CA GLY A 124 -15.48 -10.22 2.69
C GLY A 124 -16.47 -10.63 1.59
N ALA A 125 -16.75 -9.76 0.62
CA ALA A 125 -17.63 -10.05 -0.52
C ALA A 125 -16.89 -10.02 -1.86
N ALA A 126 -15.55 -9.91 -1.84
CA ALA A 126 -14.74 -9.92 -3.04
C ALA A 126 -14.51 -11.35 -3.55
N ASP A 127 -14.51 -11.49 -4.87
CA ASP A 127 -14.05 -12.67 -5.58
C ASP A 127 -12.53 -12.61 -5.81
N LEU A 128 -11.94 -11.41 -5.82
CA LEU A 128 -10.53 -11.20 -6.11
C LEU A 128 -9.96 -10.00 -5.33
N VAL A 129 -8.77 -10.15 -4.77
CA VAL A 129 -7.98 -9.05 -4.20
C VAL A 129 -6.62 -8.97 -4.88
N GLY A 130 -6.15 -7.74 -5.12
CA GLY A 130 -4.95 -7.48 -5.93
C GLY A 130 -3.88 -6.67 -5.19
N VAL A 131 -3.28 -5.73 -5.90
CA VAL A 131 -2.26 -4.79 -5.41
C VAL A 131 -2.62 -4.19 -4.05
N GLY A 132 -1.62 -4.17 -3.15
CA GLY A 132 -1.66 -3.48 -1.86
C GLY A 132 -1.25 -4.35 -0.65
N SER A 133 -0.91 -3.68 0.45
CA SER A 133 -0.75 -4.30 1.77
C SER A 133 -2.11 -4.45 2.46
N ILE A 134 -2.95 -5.35 1.95
CA ILE A 134 -4.38 -5.43 2.30
C ILE A 134 -4.83 -6.81 2.79
N LEU A 135 -3.91 -7.75 2.96
CA LEU A 135 -4.26 -9.11 3.39
C LEU A 135 -4.91 -9.12 4.79
N GLU A 136 -4.42 -8.30 5.73
CA GLU A 136 -5.01 -8.18 7.08
C GLU A 136 -6.41 -7.55 7.08
N MET A 137 -6.88 -7.04 5.94
CA MET A 137 -8.25 -6.53 5.80
C MET A 137 -9.25 -7.61 5.40
N LEU A 138 -8.77 -8.80 5.03
CA LEU A 138 -9.62 -9.91 4.63
C LEU A 138 -10.14 -10.63 5.87
N PRO A 139 -11.43 -11.04 5.89
CA PRO A 139 -11.91 -11.90 6.94
C PRO A 139 -11.33 -13.32 6.80
N SER A 140 -11.29 -14.08 7.90
CA SER A 140 -10.77 -15.46 7.93
C SER A 140 -11.45 -16.41 6.95
N GLU A 141 -12.73 -16.18 6.68
CA GLU A 141 -13.59 -16.94 5.79
C GLU A 141 -13.52 -16.48 4.32
N PHE A 142 -12.58 -15.61 3.97
CA PHE A 142 -12.39 -15.18 2.59
C PHE A 142 -12.02 -16.39 1.70
N ALA A 143 -12.89 -16.70 0.75
CA ALA A 143 -12.74 -17.83 -0.18
C ALA A 143 -12.46 -17.41 -1.64
N GLY A 144 -12.07 -16.15 -1.84
CA GLY A 144 -11.76 -15.58 -3.15
C GLY A 144 -10.30 -15.76 -3.56
N TYR A 145 -9.94 -15.15 -4.68
CA TYR A 145 -8.59 -15.18 -5.22
C TYR A 145 -7.71 -14.07 -4.65
N VAL A 146 -6.49 -14.41 -4.24
CA VAL A 146 -5.43 -13.44 -3.93
C VAL A 146 -4.47 -13.37 -5.12
N TRP A 147 -4.35 -12.20 -5.74
CA TRP A 147 -3.49 -11.95 -6.89
C TRP A 147 -2.44 -10.89 -6.55
N GLY A 148 -1.44 -11.29 -5.76
CA GLY A 148 -0.22 -10.52 -5.51
C GLY A 148 -0.34 -9.46 -4.41
N ALA A 149 -1.40 -9.51 -3.60
CA ALA A 149 -1.50 -8.74 -2.36
C ALA A 149 -0.40 -9.15 -1.37
N GLY A 150 -0.06 -8.25 -0.45
CA GLY A 150 0.92 -8.51 0.61
C GLY A 150 0.39 -8.19 2.01
N SER A 151 1.12 -8.62 3.03
CA SER A 151 0.88 -8.21 4.43
C SER A 151 1.42 -6.79 4.68
N LEU A 152 0.75 -6.03 5.53
CA LEU A 152 1.19 -4.76 6.06
C LEU A 152 2.18 -4.92 7.22
N HIS A 153 1.87 -5.76 8.21
CA HIS A 153 2.54 -5.81 9.51
C HIS A 153 3.44 -7.03 9.74
N GLY A 154 3.48 -7.96 8.78
CA GLY A 154 4.30 -9.16 8.89
C GLY A 154 3.83 -10.13 9.97
N GLN A 155 2.53 -10.15 10.27
CA GLN A 155 1.95 -11.07 11.24
C GLN A 155 1.36 -12.29 10.52
N PRO A 156 1.43 -13.50 11.14
CA PRO A 156 0.77 -14.68 10.58
C PRO A 156 -0.70 -14.42 10.34
N LEU A 157 -1.21 -14.86 9.19
CA LEU A 157 -2.59 -14.61 8.77
C LEU A 157 -3.19 -15.88 8.19
N ALA A 158 -4.17 -16.45 8.91
CA ALA A 158 -4.87 -17.64 8.47
C ALA A 158 -6.03 -17.28 7.52
N LEU A 159 -5.88 -17.68 6.25
CA LEU A 159 -6.92 -17.58 5.22
C LEU A 159 -7.12 -18.96 4.56
N PRO A 160 -7.64 -19.96 5.30
CA PRO A 160 -7.62 -21.36 4.88
C PRO A 160 -8.42 -21.63 3.60
N GLU A 161 -9.44 -20.82 3.32
CA GLU A 161 -10.29 -20.97 2.14
C GLU A 161 -9.82 -20.11 0.94
N ALA A 162 -8.82 -19.23 1.15
CA ALA A 162 -8.36 -18.33 0.11
C ALA A 162 -7.56 -19.06 -0.96
N GLN A 163 -7.77 -18.66 -2.21
CA GLN A 163 -7.04 -19.20 -3.35
C GLN A 163 -5.90 -18.26 -3.72
N PHE A 164 -4.69 -18.60 -3.31
CA PHE A 164 -3.50 -17.81 -3.62
C PHE A 164 -3.02 -18.08 -5.05
N LEU A 165 -3.41 -17.21 -5.98
CA LEU A 165 -2.86 -17.20 -7.34
C LEU A 165 -1.46 -16.61 -7.34
N ALA A 166 -1.29 -15.54 -6.57
CA ALA A 166 -0.02 -14.89 -6.34
C ALA A 166 0.01 -14.19 -4.98
N VAL A 167 1.20 -14.00 -4.42
CA VAL A 167 1.45 -13.13 -3.26
C VAL A 167 2.62 -12.20 -3.55
N ARG A 168 2.68 -11.05 -2.85
CA ARG A 168 3.67 -10.01 -3.16
C ARG A 168 5.11 -10.52 -3.06
N GLY A 169 5.43 -11.25 -2.00
CA GLY A 169 6.79 -11.61 -1.63
C GLY A 169 6.91 -12.92 -0.87
N GLU A 170 8.15 -13.36 -0.66
CA GLU A 170 8.46 -14.60 0.06
C GLU A 170 8.00 -14.53 1.52
N LEU A 171 8.16 -13.37 2.17
CA LEU A 171 7.75 -13.18 3.56
C LEU A 171 6.23 -13.30 3.70
N THR A 172 5.47 -12.69 2.79
CA THR A 172 4.00 -12.87 2.76
C THR A 172 3.63 -14.33 2.49
N ARG A 173 4.32 -15.02 1.57
CA ARG A 173 4.06 -16.45 1.28
C ARG A 173 4.18 -17.31 2.54
N GLU A 174 5.23 -17.08 3.33
CA GLU A 174 5.46 -17.79 4.60
C GLU A 174 4.37 -17.46 5.64
N LEU A 175 3.97 -16.20 5.77
CA LEU A 175 3.00 -15.78 6.80
C LEU A 175 1.59 -16.31 6.61
N VAL A 176 1.18 -16.52 5.35
CA VAL A 176 -0.15 -17.05 5.01
C VAL A 176 -0.15 -18.57 4.84
N ASP A 177 1.01 -19.22 5.03
CA ASP A 177 1.22 -20.65 4.77
C ASP A 177 0.56 -21.08 3.45
N ALA A 178 0.84 -20.31 2.39
CA ALA A 178 0.07 -20.38 1.15
C ALA A 178 0.10 -21.82 0.58
N PRO A 179 -1.04 -22.52 0.47
CA PRO A 179 -1.05 -23.85 -0.09
C PRO A 179 -0.63 -23.83 -1.57
N GLY A 180 0.24 -24.76 -1.96
CA GLY A 180 0.77 -24.86 -3.33
C GLY A 180 2.03 -24.01 -3.56
N ASP A 181 2.21 -23.53 -4.80
CA ASP A 181 3.32 -22.64 -5.18
C ASP A 181 2.77 -21.41 -5.93
N PRO A 182 2.20 -20.43 -5.20
CA PRO A 182 1.63 -19.23 -5.81
C PRO A 182 2.71 -18.44 -6.54
N ALA A 183 2.33 -17.74 -7.61
CA ALA A 183 3.27 -16.82 -8.25
C ALA A 183 3.71 -15.72 -7.28
N LEU A 184 4.93 -15.21 -7.46
CA LEU A 184 5.47 -14.16 -6.60
C LEU A 184 5.57 -12.83 -7.34
N GLY A 185 5.20 -11.75 -6.66
CA GLY A 185 5.37 -10.37 -7.11
C GLY A 185 4.13 -9.50 -6.89
N ASP A 186 4.36 -8.20 -6.73
CA ASP A 186 3.29 -7.20 -6.73
C ASP A 186 2.77 -6.99 -8.17
N PRO A 187 1.45 -7.06 -8.46
CA PRO A 187 0.92 -6.84 -9.80
C PRO A 187 1.23 -5.46 -10.37
N GLY A 188 1.56 -4.48 -9.52
CA GLY A 188 2.06 -3.16 -9.92
C GLY A 188 3.26 -3.22 -10.87
N ILE A 189 4.05 -4.30 -10.88
CA ILE A 189 5.13 -4.46 -11.87
C ILE A 189 4.61 -4.64 -13.31
N LEU A 190 3.32 -4.96 -13.50
CA LEU A 190 2.69 -5.10 -14.82
C LEU A 190 2.34 -3.75 -15.47
N VAL A 191 2.53 -2.61 -14.79
CA VAL A 191 2.19 -1.30 -15.37
C VAL A 191 2.92 -1.03 -16.68
N SER A 192 4.19 -1.46 -16.80
CA SER A 192 4.99 -1.31 -18.01
C SER A 192 4.53 -2.19 -19.18
N HIS A 193 3.78 -3.26 -18.91
CA HIS A 193 3.18 -4.10 -19.94
C HIS A 193 2.05 -3.35 -20.69
N PHE A 194 1.34 -2.46 -19.99
CA PHE A 194 0.16 -1.78 -20.54
C PHE A 194 0.31 -0.28 -20.75
N LEU A 195 1.39 0.32 -20.24
CA LEU A 195 1.68 1.73 -20.40
C LEU A 195 3.14 1.88 -20.84
N PRO A 196 3.39 2.20 -22.13
CA PRO A 196 4.75 2.38 -22.62
C PRO A 196 5.48 3.50 -21.89
N ARG A 197 6.79 3.33 -21.71
CA ARG A 197 7.65 4.34 -21.09
C ARG A 197 7.73 5.59 -21.99
N PRO A 198 7.29 6.77 -21.52
CA PRO A 198 7.44 8.03 -22.25
C PRO A 198 8.92 8.50 -22.26
N PRO A 199 9.27 9.48 -23.12
CA PRO A 199 10.60 10.09 -23.11
C PRO A 199 10.96 10.69 -21.75
N LEU A 200 12.24 10.62 -21.40
CA LEU A 200 12.78 11.22 -20.16
C LEU A 200 12.50 12.72 -20.10
N ARG A 201 12.20 13.20 -18.90
CA ARG A 201 11.96 14.62 -18.60
C ARG A 201 12.70 15.09 -17.35
N TRP A 202 12.83 14.24 -16.35
CA TRP A 202 13.44 14.60 -15.07
C TRP A 202 14.62 13.70 -14.75
N ARG A 203 15.65 14.27 -14.14
CA ARG A 203 16.82 13.53 -13.63
C ARG A 203 16.41 12.66 -12.45
N VAL A 204 15.64 13.23 -11.51
CA VAL A 204 15.17 12.52 -10.31
C VAL A 204 13.67 12.77 -10.11
N GLY A 205 12.94 11.70 -9.86
CA GLY A 205 11.58 11.77 -9.31
C GLY A 205 11.60 11.45 -7.82
N ILE A 206 11.07 12.35 -7.00
CA ILE A 206 10.82 12.11 -5.59
C ILE A 206 9.36 11.69 -5.44
N VAL A 207 9.11 10.49 -4.94
CA VAL A 207 7.77 9.91 -4.79
C VAL A 207 7.47 9.72 -3.31
N PRO A 208 6.99 10.78 -2.61
CA PRO A 208 6.60 10.67 -1.22
C PRO A 208 5.34 9.80 -1.08
N HIS A 209 5.31 8.98 -0.04
CA HIS A 209 4.06 8.36 0.41
C HIS A 209 3.08 9.45 0.84
N HIS A 210 1.77 9.16 0.80
CA HIS A 210 0.75 10.16 1.13
C HIS A 210 0.85 10.70 2.57
N PHE A 211 1.43 9.92 3.50
CA PHE A 211 1.72 10.37 4.88
C PHE A 211 2.91 11.34 4.98
N HIS A 212 3.75 11.43 3.95
CA HIS A 212 4.93 12.29 3.88
C HIS A 212 4.79 13.36 2.80
N GLU A 213 3.61 13.54 2.22
CA GLU A 213 3.42 14.48 1.11
C GLU A 213 3.48 15.94 1.56
N ASP A 214 3.00 16.22 2.77
CA ASP A 214 3.08 17.56 3.38
C ASP A 214 4.43 17.78 4.09
N ASP A 215 5.39 16.87 3.92
CA ASP A 215 6.74 17.01 4.45
C ASP A 215 7.57 17.95 3.56
N THR A 216 7.90 19.11 4.13
CA THR A 216 8.67 20.15 3.43
C THR A 216 10.07 19.72 3.00
N LEU A 217 10.63 18.62 3.52
CA LEU A 217 11.93 18.12 3.07
C LEU A 217 11.96 17.91 1.56
N TRP A 218 10.95 17.25 0.99
CA TRP A 218 10.96 16.85 -0.42
C TRP A 218 10.90 18.07 -1.35
N ASP A 219 10.13 19.08 -0.96
CA ASP A 219 10.08 20.35 -1.68
C ASP A 219 11.41 21.11 -1.54
N ARG A 220 12.01 21.14 -0.34
CA ARG A 220 13.33 21.76 -0.13
C ARG A 220 14.41 21.11 -1.00
N LEU A 221 14.48 19.77 -1.03
CA LEU A 221 15.42 19.02 -1.87
C LEU A 221 15.19 19.30 -3.37
N ALA A 222 13.93 19.33 -3.80
CA ALA A 222 13.61 19.62 -5.20
C ALA A 222 13.97 21.07 -5.59
N ILE A 223 13.72 22.04 -4.72
CA ILE A 223 14.10 23.44 -4.94
C ILE A 223 15.62 23.58 -5.03
N ALA A 224 16.36 22.97 -4.09
CA ALA A 224 17.81 23.02 -4.06
C ALA A 224 18.45 22.38 -5.31
N ALA A 225 17.90 21.26 -5.78
CA ALA A 225 18.40 20.55 -6.96
C ALA A 225 17.92 21.15 -8.30
N GLY A 226 16.94 22.05 -8.28
CA GLY A 226 16.47 22.79 -9.44
C GLY A 226 15.48 22.03 -10.35
N PRO A 227 15.21 22.55 -11.57
CA PRO A 227 14.10 22.12 -12.42
C PRO A 227 14.22 20.69 -12.98
N ALA A 228 15.38 20.06 -12.82
CA ALA A 228 15.62 18.67 -13.20
C ALA A 228 15.02 17.65 -12.22
N VAL A 229 14.51 18.09 -11.07
CA VAL A 229 13.90 17.24 -10.04
C VAL A 229 12.39 17.47 -9.98
N ARG A 230 11.64 16.40 -9.74
CA ARG A 230 10.17 16.45 -9.64
C ARG A 230 9.68 15.72 -8.40
N VAL A 231 9.00 16.44 -7.51
CA VAL A 231 8.13 15.83 -6.50
C VAL A 231 6.84 15.37 -7.17
N ILE A 232 6.49 14.09 -6.98
CA ILE A 232 5.37 13.42 -7.64
C ILE A 232 4.25 13.21 -6.63
N ASP A 233 3.14 13.91 -6.81
CA ASP A 233 1.92 13.76 -6.03
C ASP A 233 1.26 12.40 -6.32
N VAL A 234 1.25 11.54 -5.29
CA VAL A 234 0.72 10.17 -5.32
C VAL A 234 -0.80 10.09 -5.19
N ARG A 235 -1.50 11.18 -4.85
CA ARG A 235 -2.97 11.24 -4.71
C ARG A 235 -3.67 11.38 -6.06
N ARG A 236 -2.91 11.73 -7.10
CA ARG A 236 -3.39 11.78 -8.49
C ARG A 236 -3.77 10.40 -9.02
N GLY A 237 -4.55 10.39 -10.12
CA GLY A 237 -4.98 9.15 -10.76
C GLY A 237 -3.81 8.29 -11.29
N PRO A 238 -3.93 6.94 -11.29
CA PRO A 238 -2.85 6.02 -11.62
C PRO A 238 -2.07 6.36 -12.90
N THR A 239 -2.75 6.52 -14.03
CA THR A 239 -2.08 6.82 -15.31
C THR A 239 -1.21 8.07 -15.26
N ALA A 240 -1.63 9.09 -14.51
CA ALA A 240 -0.88 10.34 -14.42
C ALA A 240 0.40 10.15 -13.59
N VAL A 241 0.30 9.48 -12.44
CA VAL A 241 1.46 9.22 -11.56
C VAL A 241 2.45 8.27 -12.22
N LEU A 242 1.94 7.18 -12.81
CA LEU A 242 2.77 6.21 -13.55
C LEU A 242 3.57 6.89 -14.67
N ARG A 243 2.94 7.81 -15.43
CA ARG A 243 3.64 8.58 -16.47
C ARG A 243 4.70 9.49 -15.89
N ASP A 244 4.44 10.14 -14.75
CA ASP A 244 5.43 11.03 -14.16
C ASP A 244 6.65 10.25 -13.66
N ILE A 245 6.44 9.12 -12.97
CA ILE A 245 7.52 8.21 -12.55
C ILE A 245 8.31 7.71 -13.77
N ALA A 246 7.62 7.27 -14.83
CA ALA A 246 8.26 6.68 -16.01
C ALA A 246 9.13 7.67 -16.81
N ARG A 247 8.96 8.98 -16.62
CA ARG A 247 9.76 10.05 -17.23
C ARG A 247 11.02 10.39 -16.44
N CYS A 248 11.27 9.74 -15.31
CA CYS A 248 12.44 10.00 -14.49
C CYS A 248 13.61 9.09 -14.88
N ALA A 249 14.84 9.59 -14.68
CA ALA A 249 16.06 8.80 -14.84
C ALA A 249 16.44 8.02 -13.57
N ALA A 250 16.06 8.51 -12.38
CA ALA A 250 16.16 7.82 -11.10
C ALA A 250 14.95 8.15 -10.20
N ILE A 251 14.63 7.27 -9.24
CA ILE A 251 13.55 7.46 -8.28
C ILE A 251 14.06 7.39 -6.84
N VAL A 252 13.67 8.38 -6.02
CA VAL A 252 13.75 8.35 -4.56
C VAL A 252 12.33 8.23 -4.03
N SER A 253 12.05 7.26 -3.16
CA SER A 253 10.66 7.05 -2.74
C SER A 253 10.50 6.65 -1.27
N THR A 254 9.55 7.26 -0.57
CA THR A 254 8.98 6.67 0.65
C THR A 254 7.74 5.82 0.35
N SER A 255 7.30 5.73 -0.91
CA SER A 255 6.14 4.94 -1.34
C SER A 255 6.55 3.61 -1.94
N LEU A 256 6.04 2.49 -1.40
CA LEU A 256 6.27 1.16 -1.98
C LEU A 256 5.87 1.10 -3.46
N HIS A 257 4.73 1.68 -3.82
CA HIS A 257 4.29 1.69 -5.22
C HIS A 257 5.13 2.60 -6.12
N GLY A 258 5.83 3.60 -5.55
CA GLY A 258 6.85 4.36 -6.25
C GLY A 258 8.02 3.48 -6.66
N LEU A 259 8.52 2.66 -5.72
CA LEU A 259 9.56 1.65 -5.96
C LEU A 259 9.12 0.60 -6.99
N ILE A 260 7.95 -0.01 -6.80
CA ILE A 260 7.39 -1.02 -7.71
C ILE A 260 7.26 -0.48 -9.14
N THR A 261 6.78 0.77 -9.28
CA THR A 261 6.63 1.41 -10.60
C THR A 261 7.98 1.64 -11.26
N ALA A 262 8.99 2.09 -10.49
CA ALA A 262 10.33 2.30 -11.00
C ALA A 262 10.94 0.99 -11.55
N ASP A 263 10.81 -0.09 -10.78
CA ASP A 263 11.28 -1.42 -11.15
C ASP A 263 10.57 -1.96 -12.40
N ALA A 264 9.27 -1.72 -12.54
CA ALA A 264 8.51 -2.08 -13.73
C ALA A 264 9.08 -1.48 -15.02
N TYR A 265 9.63 -0.26 -14.94
CA TYR A 265 10.20 0.48 -16.07
C TYR A 265 11.73 0.37 -16.19
N GLY A 266 12.37 -0.41 -15.32
CA GLY A 266 13.83 -0.52 -15.26
C GLY A 266 14.52 0.79 -14.90
N ILE A 267 13.93 1.57 -13.98
CA ILE A 267 14.46 2.85 -13.50
C ILE A 267 15.24 2.58 -12.21
N PRO A 268 16.52 3.01 -12.09
CA PRO A 268 17.24 2.96 -10.83
C PRO A 268 16.44 3.62 -9.71
N ALA A 269 16.28 2.92 -8.59
CA ALA A 269 15.46 3.39 -7.49
C ALA A 269 16.10 3.11 -6.14
N VAL A 270 15.84 4.01 -5.19
CA VAL A 270 16.16 3.89 -3.77
C VAL A 270 14.89 4.20 -3.00
N TRP A 271 14.65 3.46 -1.92
CA TRP A 271 13.54 3.75 -1.03
C TRP A 271 14.06 4.24 0.31
N THR A 272 13.37 5.21 0.88
CA THR A 272 13.85 5.92 2.08
C THR A 272 12.93 5.67 3.25
N ARG A 273 13.51 5.48 4.44
CA ARG A 273 12.76 5.49 5.70
C ARG A 273 12.92 6.85 6.36
N ARG A 274 11.79 7.41 6.78
CA ARG A 274 11.70 8.75 7.35
C ARG A 274 10.64 8.79 8.44
N ALA A 275 10.94 9.47 9.54
CA ALA A 275 9.99 9.69 10.62
C ALA A 275 8.90 10.71 10.18
N PRO A 276 7.62 10.53 10.57
CA PRO A 276 7.10 9.36 11.26
C PRO A 276 7.10 8.12 10.35
N ASP A 277 7.39 6.95 10.92
CA ASP A 277 7.40 5.71 10.16
C ASP A 277 6.03 5.42 9.53
N LEU A 278 6.07 4.80 8.35
CA LEU A 278 4.86 4.37 7.67
C LEU A 278 4.21 3.20 8.43
N TRP A 279 2.91 3.07 8.25
CA TRP A 279 2.18 1.91 8.74
C TRP A 279 2.76 0.64 8.12
N GLY A 280 2.96 -0.38 8.95
CA GLY A 280 3.66 -1.61 8.59
C GLY A 280 5.19 -1.50 8.55
N GLY A 281 5.75 -0.31 8.79
CA GLY A 281 7.19 -0.06 8.77
C GLY A 281 7.83 -0.50 7.45
N ARG A 282 9.00 -1.15 7.57
CA ARG A 282 9.76 -1.66 6.43
C ARG A 282 9.28 -2.99 5.86
N PHE A 283 8.42 -3.73 6.58
CA PHE A 283 8.05 -5.11 6.22
C PHE A 283 7.58 -5.23 4.76
N LYS A 284 6.69 -4.34 4.33
CA LYS A 284 6.15 -4.36 2.96
C LYS A 284 7.21 -4.14 1.87
N PHE A 285 8.29 -3.41 2.18
CA PHE A 285 9.42 -3.20 1.29
C PHE A 285 10.33 -4.42 1.29
N ASP A 286 10.66 -4.97 2.45
CA ASP A 286 11.46 -6.19 2.58
C ASP A 286 10.81 -7.38 1.88
N ASP A 287 9.49 -7.53 2.05
CA ASP A 287 8.69 -8.54 1.40
C ASP A 287 8.75 -8.39 -0.13
N TYR A 288 8.62 -7.17 -0.65
CA TYR A 288 8.80 -6.93 -2.10
C TYR A 288 10.23 -7.21 -2.57
N GLU A 289 11.25 -6.72 -1.87
CA GLU A 289 12.66 -6.90 -2.20
C GLU A 289 13.08 -8.38 -2.10
N SER A 290 12.43 -9.21 -1.28
CA SER A 290 12.71 -10.66 -1.19
C SER A 290 12.59 -11.38 -2.54
N VAL A 291 11.79 -10.86 -3.46
CA VAL A 291 11.54 -11.46 -4.79
C VAL A 291 12.34 -10.77 -5.89
N LEU A 292 12.52 -9.45 -5.81
CA LEU A 292 13.12 -8.65 -6.89
C LEU A 292 14.62 -8.38 -6.66
N THR A 293 15.07 -8.27 -5.41
CA THR A 293 16.47 -8.02 -5.05
C THR A 293 16.92 -8.91 -3.88
N PRO A 294 16.79 -10.25 -3.98
CA PRO A 294 17.08 -11.14 -2.86
C PRO A 294 18.51 -10.92 -2.33
N GLY A 295 18.64 -10.80 -1.00
CA GLY A 295 19.91 -10.56 -0.31
C GLY A 295 20.45 -9.12 -0.41
N ARG A 296 19.70 -8.20 -1.01
CA ARG A 296 20.07 -6.78 -1.19
C ARG A 296 18.89 -5.88 -0.83
N THR A 297 19.16 -4.79 -0.12
CA THR A 297 18.18 -3.72 0.10
C THR A 297 18.66 -2.41 -0.50
N ARG A 298 17.73 -1.65 -1.06
CA ARG A 298 17.94 -0.28 -1.55
C ARG A 298 17.39 0.76 -0.55
N MET A 299 17.36 0.39 0.73
CA MET A 299 16.91 1.25 1.82
C MET A 299 17.98 2.27 2.22
N VAL A 300 17.57 3.52 2.38
CA VAL A 300 18.37 4.57 3.02
C VAL A 300 17.56 5.26 4.11
N ASP A 301 18.15 5.45 5.28
CA ASP A 301 17.55 6.30 6.31
C ASP A 301 17.85 7.77 5.99
N VAL A 302 16.83 8.63 6.07
CA VAL A 302 16.95 10.06 5.75
C VAL A 302 16.52 10.94 6.93
N ASP A 303 17.35 11.94 7.22
CA ASP A 303 17.07 13.02 8.17
C ASP A 303 16.79 14.34 7.43
N ASP A 304 16.77 15.45 8.15
CA ASP A 304 16.44 16.77 7.60
C ASP A 304 17.59 17.46 6.86
N ASP A 305 18.83 17.00 7.05
CA ASP A 305 20.05 17.62 6.51
C ASP A 305 20.62 16.85 5.31
N VAL A 306 19.91 15.82 4.87
CA VAL A 306 20.34 14.93 3.79
C VAL A 306 20.48 15.67 2.45
N ASP A 307 21.51 15.31 1.68
CA ASP A 307 21.67 15.74 0.29
C ASP A 307 20.99 14.76 -0.68
N LEU A 308 20.27 15.28 -1.68
CA LEU A 308 19.55 14.45 -2.64
C LEU A 308 20.50 13.58 -3.46
N ASP A 309 21.63 14.12 -3.90
CA ASP A 309 22.57 13.37 -4.72
C ASP A 309 23.29 12.29 -3.90
N ALA A 310 23.46 12.49 -2.59
CA ALA A 310 23.91 11.44 -1.67
C ALA A 310 22.91 10.27 -1.59
N ILE A 311 21.60 10.53 -1.54
CA ILE A 311 20.56 9.48 -1.57
C ILE A 311 20.58 8.74 -2.91
N VAL A 312 20.63 9.48 -4.02
CA VAL A 312 20.55 8.91 -5.38
C VAL A 312 21.71 7.96 -5.70
N ARG A 313 22.86 8.08 -5.02
CA ARG A 313 23.99 7.13 -5.19
C ARG A 313 23.65 5.69 -4.76
N PHE A 314 22.64 5.51 -3.93
CA PHE A 314 22.14 4.19 -3.52
C PHE A 314 21.04 3.66 -4.47
N ALA A 315 20.62 4.45 -5.45
CA ALA A 315 19.61 4.03 -6.41
C ALA A 315 20.17 2.92 -7.31
N ASP A 316 19.46 1.82 -7.36
CA ASP A 316 19.89 0.65 -8.10
C ASP A 316 18.72 0.02 -8.86
N THR A 317 19.05 -0.71 -9.91
CA THR A 317 18.10 -1.41 -10.77
C THR A 317 17.84 -2.83 -10.29
N VAL A 318 16.71 -3.35 -10.75
CA VAL A 318 16.39 -4.78 -10.69
C VAL A 318 16.76 -5.40 -12.04
N ASP A 319 17.20 -6.65 -12.00
CA ASP A 319 17.44 -7.43 -13.21
C ASP A 319 16.16 -7.55 -14.06
N ALA A 320 16.27 -7.17 -15.33
CA ALA A 320 15.13 -7.13 -16.25
C ALA A 320 14.53 -8.51 -16.51
N GLN A 321 15.34 -9.58 -16.49
CA GLN A 321 14.82 -10.95 -16.68
C GLN A 321 13.95 -11.38 -15.50
N THR A 322 14.38 -11.03 -14.28
CA THR A 322 13.62 -11.25 -13.05
C THR A 322 12.27 -10.56 -13.13
N VAL A 323 12.24 -9.26 -13.47
CA VAL A 323 10.97 -8.52 -13.65
C VAL A 323 10.08 -9.20 -14.68
N GLN A 324 10.61 -9.55 -15.86
CA GLN A 324 9.84 -10.21 -16.93
C GLN A 324 9.33 -11.61 -16.53
N GLN A 325 10.09 -12.36 -15.73
CA GLN A 325 9.65 -13.65 -15.20
C GLN A 325 8.47 -13.47 -14.24
N ARG A 326 8.57 -12.51 -13.30
CA ARG A 326 7.47 -12.23 -12.36
C ARG A 326 6.22 -11.72 -13.07
N GLN A 327 6.38 -10.82 -14.05
CA GLN A 327 5.27 -10.35 -14.90
C GLN A 327 4.55 -11.52 -15.61
N ARG A 328 5.30 -12.46 -16.21
CA ARG A 328 4.72 -13.64 -16.86
C ARG A 328 4.00 -14.55 -15.86
N GLY A 329 4.59 -14.76 -14.68
CA GLY A 329 3.98 -15.53 -13.60
C GLY A 329 2.65 -14.94 -13.16
N LEU A 330 2.60 -13.63 -12.91
CA LEU A 330 1.39 -12.92 -12.49
C LEU A 330 0.27 -12.96 -13.53
N LEU A 331 0.59 -12.79 -14.82
CA LEU A 331 -0.41 -12.88 -15.89
C LEU A 331 -0.93 -14.31 -16.06
N ARG A 332 -0.08 -15.33 -15.96
CA ARG A 332 -0.48 -16.74 -16.02
C ARG A 332 -1.37 -17.10 -14.83
N ALA A 333 -0.98 -16.70 -13.62
CA ALA A 333 -1.72 -16.90 -12.40
C ALA A 333 -3.11 -16.24 -12.46
N LEU A 334 -3.22 -15.02 -13.00
CA LEU A 334 -4.52 -14.38 -13.20
C LEU A 334 -5.40 -15.17 -14.18
N ALA A 335 -4.82 -15.74 -15.23
CA ALA A 335 -5.54 -16.48 -16.26
C ALA A 335 -6.10 -17.84 -15.77
N THR A 336 -5.62 -18.37 -14.65
CA THR A 336 -6.18 -19.58 -14.03
C THR A 336 -7.38 -19.29 -13.12
N ALA A 337 -7.68 -18.02 -12.85
CA ALA A 337 -8.83 -17.64 -12.05
C ALA A 337 -10.13 -17.96 -12.82
N ASP A 338 -11.01 -18.78 -12.24
CA ASP A 338 -12.33 -19.06 -12.80
C ASP A 338 -13.29 -17.91 -12.48
N LEU A 339 -13.15 -16.81 -13.24
CA LEU A 339 -13.98 -15.62 -13.12
C LEU A 339 -15.12 -15.65 -14.13
N PRO A 340 -16.36 -15.30 -13.71
CA PRO A 340 -17.52 -15.35 -14.59
C PRO A 340 -17.33 -14.44 -15.81
N ARG A 341 -17.67 -14.95 -16.99
CA ARG A 341 -17.67 -14.15 -18.23
C ARG A 341 -18.79 -13.12 -18.20
N LEU A 342 -18.53 -11.94 -18.77
CA LEU A 342 -19.55 -10.93 -18.95
C LEU A 342 -20.60 -11.45 -19.95
N ASN A 343 -21.80 -11.78 -19.46
CA ASN A 343 -22.94 -12.07 -20.33
C ASN A 343 -23.64 -10.75 -20.71
N PRO A 344 -23.58 -10.32 -21.99
CA PRO A 344 -24.17 -9.04 -22.42
C PRO A 344 -25.69 -8.96 -22.25
N LEU A 345 -26.38 -10.10 -22.08
CA LEU A 345 -27.84 -10.16 -21.93
C LEU A 345 -28.32 -10.03 -20.47
N THR A 346 -27.44 -10.18 -19.47
CA THR A 346 -27.83 -10.21 -18.03
C THR A 346 -27.05 -9.23 -17.14
N ALA A 347 -26.07 -8.52 -17.69
CA ALA A 347 -25.04 -7.77 -16.96
C ALA A 347 -25.48 -6.64 -16.01
N PRO A 348 -26.66 -5.98 -16.09
CA PRO A 348 -26.96 -4.92 -15.13
C PRO A 348 -27.60 -5.41 -13.82
N ALA A 349 -28.38 -6.49 -13.83
CA ALA A 349 -29.31 -6.76 -12.73
C ALA A 349 -28.72 -7.64 -11.61
N HIS A 350 -27.93 -8.67 -11.93
CA HIS A 350 -27.46 -9.64 -10.94
C HIS A 350 -26.19 -9.23 -10.18
N VAL A 351 -25.29 -8.49 -10.82
CA VAL A 351 -24.01 -8.04 -10.21
C VAL A 351 -24.21 -6.86 -9.26
N LEU A 352 -25.30 -6.10 -9.41
CA LEU A 352 -25.60 -4.91 -8.61
C LEU A 352 -26.57 -5.15 -7.43
N SER A 353 -27.14 -6.35 -7.29
CA SER A 353 -28.32 -6.59 -6.42
C SER A 353 -28.11 -7.45 -5.18
N ARG A 354 -26.96 -8.10 -4.98
CA ARG A 354 -26.68 -8.83 -3.72
C ARG A 354 -25.87 -7.93 -2.79
N ARG A 355 -26.58 -7.30 -1.84
CA ARG A 355 -26.07 -6.42 -0.78
C ARG A 355 -25.28 -7.18 0.27
#